data_AF-A0A0R2CM46-F1
#
_entry.id   AF-A0A0R2CM46-F1
#
_cell.length_a   1.000
_cell.length_b   1.000
_cell.length_c   1.000
_cell.angle_alpha   90.00
_cell.angle_beta   90.00
_cell.angle_gamma   90.00
#
_symmetry.space_group_name_H-M   'P 1'
#
loop_
_entity.id
_entity.type
_entity.pdbx_description
1 polymer ?
#
loop_
_entity_poly.entity_id
_entity_poly.type
_entity_poly.pdbx_seq_one_letter_code
_entity_poly.pdbx_strand_id
1 'polypeptide(L)'
;MELEFLGTSAGSPAKSRNVSSLALKLLEEINEIWLFDVGEGTQHQILRTTIKPRKITKIFITHLHGDHLFGLPGFLSSRSFQGADQNEPLLIFGPRGIIDFVKVSLRVSQTKLSYPIKFIEIEHDGLIYENSRFKVYAAHLDHRIECFGYRIVEKDYPGELLVDKLKADKIPSGPLYGQLKAGKVVVLPDGRRVDGHNYLGSPRQGRVITILGDTRQTAAIDQLAENANVLVHESTFGKGEAKLARNYYHSTCLQAAKVAKRAHVDQLLLTHISARYIGIQVFQLEKDASQIFKNTKVVKDFDCYVIPFPTRKVGQIK
;
A
#
# COMPACT_ATOMS: atom_id res chain seq x y z
N MET A 1 -2.66 -4.65 9.42
CA MET A 1 -2.44 -3.88 8.17
C MET A 1 -3.01 -2.49 8.35
N GLU A 2 -2.16 -1.48 8.23
CA GLU A 2 -2.51 -0.08 8.45
C GLU A 2 -1.74 0.81 7.46
N LEU A 3 -2.38 1.88 6.99
CA LEU A 3 -1.75 2.98 6.27
C LEU A 3 -1.43 4.11 7.26
N GLU A 4 -0.23 4.66 7.19
CA GLU A 4 0.18 5.86 7.95
C GLU A 4 0.78 6.88 6.98
N PHE A 5 0.09 8.01 6.80
CA PHE A 5 0.46 9.03 5.81
C PHE A 5 1.56 9.93 6.37
N LEU A 6 2.76 9.87 5.83
CA LEU A 6 3.90 10.67 6.30
C LEU A 6 3.95 12.05 5.63
N GLY A 7 3.40 12.18 4.44
CA GLY A 7 3.23 13.46 3.76
C GLY A 7 2.16 13.38 2.68
N THR A 8 1.43 14.49 2.53
CA THR A 8 0.17 14.56 1.78
C THR A 8 0.03 15.81 0.90
N SER A 9 1.10 16.60 0.76
CA SER A 9 1.18 17.80 -0.07
C SER A 9 1.61 17.47 -1.49
N ALA A 10 1.12 18.24 -2.46
CA ALA A 10 1.56 18.15 -3.85
C ALA A 10 2.70 19.13 -4.20
N GLY A 11 3.71 18.66 -4.91
CA GLY A 11 4.79 19.43 -5.53
C GLY A 11 5.81 20.03 -4.56
N SER A 12 5.37 20.53 -3.40
CA SER A 12 6.22 21.22 -2.43
C SER A 12 5.67 21.08 -1.00
N PRO A 13 6.53 21.15 0.03
CA PRO A 13 6.08 21.09 1.42
C PRO A 13 5.34 22.37 1.80
N ALA A 14 4.33 22.22 2.65
CA ALA A 14 3.58 23.31 3.26
C ALA A 14 3.64 23.18 4.79
N LYS A 15 3.32 24.28 5.51
CA LYS A 15 3.34 24.27 6.99
C LYS A 15 2.50 23.15 7.61
N SER A 16 1.43 22.73 6.94
CA SER A 16 0.50 21.71 7.42
C SER A 16 0.69 20.33 6.80
N ARG A 17 1.47 20.19 5.72
CA ARG A 17 1.61 18.96 4.94
C ARG A 17 3.00 18.86 4.34
N ASN A 18 3.71 17.77 4.61
CA ASN A 18 4.93 17.43 3.91
C ASN A 18 4.62 16.85 2.52
N VAL A 19 5.62 16.77 1.65
CA VAL A 19 5.52 16.10 0.35
C VAL A 19 5.34 14.57 0.48
N SER A 20 4.91 13.95 -0.61
CA SER A 20 4.44 12.56 -0.70
C SER A 20 5.33 11.53 0.00
N SER A 21 4.75 10.85 0.98
CA SER A 21 5.21 9.55 1.46
C SER A 21 4.12 8.86 2.26
N LEU A 22 3.95 7.56 2.04
CA LEU A 22 2.96 6.72 2.70
C LEU A 22 3.63 5.45 3.22
N ALA A 23 3.39 5.11 4.49
CA ALA A 23 3.81 3.85 5.07
C ALA A 23 2.65 2.84 5.10
N LEU A 24 2.88 1.65 4.53
CA LEU A 24 2.03 0.48 4.71
C LEU A 24 2.64 -0.40 5.81
N LYS A 25 2.00 -0.43 6.97
CA LYS A 25 2.42 -1.19 8.14
C LYS A 25 1.83 -2.59 8.10
N LEU A 26 2.71 -3.57 7.91
CA LEU A 26 2.41 -4.99 7.80
C LEU A 26 2.97 -5.76 9.01
N LEU A 27 2.94 -5.12 10.19
CA LEU A 27 3.61 -5.61 11.39
C LEU A 27 3.02 -6.94 11.90
N GLU A 28 1.70 -7.10 11.79
CA GLU A 28 1.01 -8.33 12.18
C GLU A 28 1.06 -9.40 11.08
N GLU A 29 1.14 -8.97 9.82
CA GLU A 29 1.09 -9.88 8.67
C GLU A 29 2.43 -10.56 8.39
N ILE A 30 3.50 -9.76 8.31
CA ILE A 30 4.86 -10.22 7.95
C ILE A 30 5.96 -9.51 8.76
N ASN A 31 5.60 -8.70 9.77
CA ASN A 31 6.55 -7.96 10.61
C ASN A 31 7.41 -6.93 9.84
N GLU A 32 6.86 -6.39 8.75
CA GLU A 32 7.53 -5.42 7.86
C GLU A 32 6.73 -4.11 7.75
N ILE A 33 7.38 -3.07 7.24
CA ILE A 33 6.78 -1.82 6.78
C ILE A 33 7.26 -1.57 5.35
N TRP A 34 6.35 -1.18 4.46
CA TRP A 34 6.69 -0.78 3.10
C TRP A 34 6.42 0.72 2.93
N LEU A 35 7.30 1.44 2.25
CA LEU A 35 7.06 2.84 1.89
C LEU A 35 6.63 2.97 0.44
N PHE A 36 5.71 3.89 0.19
CA PHE A 36 5.30 4.36 -1.13
C PHE A 36 5.65 5.83 -1.22
N ASP A 37 6.57 6.14 -2.11
CA ASP A 37 7.27 7.41 -2.24
C ASP A 37 8.05 7.84 -0.98
N VAL A 38 9.13 8.59 -1.22
CA VAL A 38 10.06 9.09 -0.21
C VAL A 38 10.43 10.52 -0.56
N GLY A 39 9.45 11.41 -0.55
CA GLY A 39 9.65 12.85 -0.71
C GLY A 39 10.58 13.43 0.35
N GLU A 40 11.13 14.61 0.07
CA GLU A 40 11.99 15.33 1.02
C GLU A 40 11.31 15.44 2.40
N GLY A 41 12.09 15.30 3.47
CA GLY A 41 11.54 15.36 4.83
C GLY A 41 10.90 14.07 5.34
N THR A 42 10.71 13.02 4.51
CA THR A 42 10.09 11.75 4.96
C THR A 42 10.75 11.17 6.21
N GLN A 43 12.08 11.15 6.30
CA GLN A 43 12.77 10.68 7.51
C GLN A 43 12.48 11.53 8.75
N HIS A 44 12.25 12.84 8.60
CA HIS A 44 11.88 13.73 9.70
C HIS A 44 10.43 13.47 10.13
N GLN A 45 9.54 13.18 9.18
CA GLN A 45 8.17 12.78 9.48
C GLN A 45 8.18 11.44 10.24
N ILE A 46 9.01 10.47 9.85
CA ILE A 46 9.16 9.20 10.58
C ILE A 46 9.57 9.41 12.05
N LEU A 47 10.43 10.39 12.37
CA LEU A 47 10.83 10.69 13.76
C LEU A 47 9.64 11.09 14.67
N ARG A 48 8.51 11.49 14.08
CA ARG A 48 7.29 11.88 14.79
C ARG A 48 6.30 10.71 14.93
N THR A 49 6.70 9.51 14.49
CA THR A 49 5.88 8.30 14.48
C THR A 49 6.54 7.19 15.31
N THR A 50 5.89 6.03 15.36
CA THR A 50 6.47 4.80 15.94
C THR A 50 7.22 3.94 14.92
N ILE A 51 7.27 4.37 13.65
CA ILE A 51 7.93 3.64 12.56
C ILE A 51 9.43 3.61 12.83
N LYS A 52 9.99 2.40 12.86
CA LYS A 52 11.43 2.19 12.96
C LYS A 52 12.00 2.00 11.55
N PRO A 53 12.95 2.83 11.07
CA PRO A 53 13.57 2.67 9.75
C PRO A 53 14.06 1.25 9.43
N ARG A 54 14.56 0.50 10.42
CA ARG A 54 14.96 -0.91 10.25
C ARG A 54 13.82 -1.86 9.85
N LYS A 55 12.56 -1.52 10.18
CA LYS A 55 11.37 -2.29 9.79
C LYS A 55 10.95 -2.01 8.36
N ILE A 56 11.51 -0.98 7.72
CA ILE A 56 11.28 -0.70 6.32
C ILE A 56 12.16 -1.64 5.50
N THR A 57 11.49 -2.55 4.79
CA THR A 57 12.13 -3.60 3.98
C THR A 57 11.95 -3.36 2.48
N LYS A 58 10.97 -2.54 2.09
CA LYS A 58 10.64 -2.22 0.69
C LYS A 58 10.23 -0.78 0.53
N ILE A 59 10.66 -0.19 -0.58
CA ILE A 59 10.28 1.16 -1.01
C ILE A 59 9.79 1.05 -2.46
N PHE A 60 8.63 1.63 -2.74
CA PHE A 60 8.03 1.71 -4.07
C PHE A 60 7.95 3.19 -4.46
N ILE A 61 8.70 3.59 -5.48
CA ILE A 61 8.69 4.96 -6.02
C ILE A 61 7.72 4.98 -7.20
N THR A 62 6.72 5.86 -7.16
CA THR A 62 5.73 5.99 -8.23
C THR A 62 6.35 6.63 -9.46
N HIS A 63 7.07 7.73 -9.29
CA HIS A 63 7.76 8.47 -10.35
C HIS A 63 8.94 9.28 -9.80
N LEU A 64 9.80 9.80 -10.68
CA LEU A 64 11.06 10.45 -10.29
C LEU A 64 10.97 11.97 -10.06
N HIS A 65 9.78 12.54 -9.82
CA HIS A 65 9.69 13.93 -9.35
C HIS A 65 10.24 14.07 -7.93
N GLY A 66 10.78 15.25 -7.63
CA GLY A 66 11.55 15.49 -6.40
C GLY A 66 10.74 15.33 -5.11
N ASP A 67 9.48 15.72 -5.13
CA ASP A 67 8.54 15.59 -4.03
C ASP A 67 8.12 14.14 -3.73
N HIS A 68 8.54 13.18 -4.56
CA HIS A 68 8.36 11.73 -4.34
C HIS A 68 9.67 11.00 -4.07
N LEU A 69 10.83 11.65 -4.28
CA LEU A 69 12.13 10.96 -4.36
C LEU A 69 13.25 11.60 -3.52
N PHE A 70 13.26 12.91 -3.31
CA PHE A 70 14.43 13.61 -2.76
C PHE A 70 14.75 13.27 -1.30
N GLY A 71 13.81 12.69 -0.55
CA GLY A 71 14.07 12.20 0.80
C GLY A 71 14.86 10.89 0.83
N LEU A 72 14.96 10.18 -0.30
CA LEU A 72 15.53 8.84 -0.35
C LEU A 72 17.00 8.77 0.11
N PRO A 73 17.94 9.62 -0.36
CA PRO A 73 19.35 9.50 0.04
C PRO A 73 19.56 9.72 1.55
N GLY A 74 18.86 10.70 2.12
CA GLY A 74 18.87 10.97 3.55
C GLY A 74 18.27 9.82 4.37
N PHE A 75 17.13 9.30 3.92
CA PHE A 75 16.49 8.13 4.55
C PHE A 75 17.42 6.91 4.56
N LEU A 76 18.05 6.59 3.43
CA LEU A 76 18.95 5.44 3.31
C LEU A 76 20.13 5.54 4.27
N SER A 77 20.71 6.74 4.37
CA SER A 77 21.81 7.05 5.28
C SER A 77 21.37 6.88 6.74
N SER A 78 20.23 7.45 7.14
CA SER A 78 19.69 7.31 8.50
C SER A 78 19.35 5.88 8.87
N ARG A 79 18.80 5.09 7.95
CA ARG A 79 18.57 3.65 8.16
C ARG A 79 19.88 2.88 8.43
N SER A 80 20.98 3.28 7.77
CA SER A 80 22.30 2.67 7.94
C SER A 80 22.86 2.88 9.35
N PHE A 81 22.69 4.09 9.89
CA PHE A 81 23.15 4.45 11.24
C PHE A 81 22.39 3.74 12.36
N GLN A 82 21.18 3.25 12.10
CA GLN A 82 20.34 2.59 13.11
C GLN A 82 20.55 1.07 13.21
N GLY A 83 21.65 0.54 12.64
CA GLY A 83 22.00 -0.87 12.73
C GLY A 83 21.05 -1.76 11.91
N ALA A 84 20.76 -1.36 10.67
CA ALA A 84 20.08 -2.23 9.73
C ALA A 84 20.86 -3.55 9.54
N ASP A 85 20.13 -4.65 9.37
CA ASP A 85 20.74 -5.98 9.20
C ASP A 85 21.55 -6.03 7.89
N GLN A 86 22.79 -6.47 7.99
CA GLN A 86 23.71 -6.65 6.86
C GLN A 86 23.26 -7.77 5.92
N ASN A 87 22.45 -8.71 6.41
CA ASN A 87 21.99 -9.88 5.65
C ASN A 87 20.63 -9.67 4.98
N GLU A 88 19.90 -8.62 5.35
CA GLU A 88 18.57 -8.33 4.81
C GLU A 88 18.58 -7.11 3.88
N PRO A 89 18.47 -7.32 2.55
CA PRO A 89 18.47 -6.20 1.62
C PRO A 89 17.22 -5.34 1.75
N LEU A 90 17.41 -4.03 1.63
CA LEU A 90 16.32 -3.11 1.32
C LEU A 90 16.00 -3.20 -0.18
N LEU A 91 14.76 -3.52 -0.53
CA LEU A 91 14.32 -3.54 -1.92
C LEU A 91 13.77 -2.16 -2.31
N ILE A 92 14.22 -1.63 -3.44
CA ILE A 92 13.73 -0.36 -3.99
C ILE A 92 13.18 -0.63 -5.39
N PHE A 93 11.88 -0.45 -5.55
CA PHE A 93 11.15 -0.54 -6.81
C PHE A 93 10.91 0.87 -7.33
N GLY A 94 11.08 1.08 -8.63
CA GLY A 94 10.75 2.38 -9.24
C GLY A 94 11.03 2.45 -10.74
N PRO A 95 10.79 3.62 -11.35
CA PRO A 95 11.08 3.88 -12.75
C PRO A 95 12.58 3.86 -13.07
N ARG A 96 12.89 3.79 -14.36
CA ARG A 96 14.28 3.86 -14.83
C ARG A 96 14.93 5.17 -14.39
N GLY A 97 16.11 5.08 -13.77
CA GLY A 97 16.88 6.22 -13.25
C GLY A 97 16.91 6.29 -11.72
N ILE A 98 16.09 5.50 -11.03
CA ILE A 98 16.13 5.38 -9.56
C ILE A 98 17.51 4.89 -9.08
N ILE A 99 18.13 3.98 -9.84
CA ILE A 99 19.46 3.44 -9.53
C ILE A 99 20.51 4.55 -9.58
N ASP A 100 20.50 5.33 -10.65
CA ASP A 100 21.47 6.40 -10.88
C ASP A 100 21.32 7.51 -9.84
N PHE A 101 20.08 7.92 -9.55
CA PHE A 101 19.81 8.91 -8.50
C PHE A 101 20.44 8.50 -7.16
N VAL A 102 20.14 7.28 -6.69
CA VAL A 102 20.66 6.79 -5.41
C VAL A 102 22.18 6.62 -5.45
N LYS A 103 22.74 5.98 -6.49
CA LYS A 103 24.18 5.75 -6.59
C LYS A 103 24.98 7.04 -6.67
N VAL A 104 24.51 8.03 -7.44
CA VAL A 104 25.16 9.34 -7.55
C VAL A 104 25.11 10.05 -6.19
N SER A 105 23.93 10.14 -5.55
CA SER A 105 23.82 10.80 -4.25
C SER A 105 24.78 10.20 -3.22
N LEU A 106 24.78 8.87 -3.07
CA LEU A 106 25.65 8.18 -2.09
C LEU A 106 27.14 8.31 -2.44
N ARG A 107 27.50 8.23 -3.72
CA ARG A 107 28.90 8.37 -4.17
C ARG A 107 29.43 9.77 -3.86
N VAL A 108 28.67 10.81 -4.20
CA VAL A 108 29.13 12.21 -4.07
C VAL A 108 29.18 12.62 -2.59
N SER A 109 28.27 12.11 -1.75
CA SER A 109 28.31 12.31 -0.29
C SER A 109 29.29 11.39 0.45
N GLN A 110 29.99 10.51 -0.27
CA GLN A 110 30.89 9.48 0.30
C GLN A 110 30.20 8.57 1.34
N THR A 111 28.89 8.37 1.18
CA THR A 111 28.09 7.56 2.10
C THR A 111 28.30 6.07 1.82
N LYS A 112 28.66 5.33 2.86
CA LYS A 112 28.73 3.86 2.85
C LYS A 112 27.57 3.31 3.68
N LEU A 113 26.72 2.51 3.05
CA LEU A 113 25.60 1.86 3.74
C LEU A 113 26.07 0.57 4.43
N SER A 114 25.55 0.33 5.62
CA SER A 114 25.78 -0.88 6.42
C SER A 114 24.91 -2.06 6.00
N TYR A 115 24.13 -1.94 4.92
CA TYR A 115 23.21 -2.96 4.45
C TYR A 115 23.13 -2.95 2.92
N PRO A 116 22.79 -4.09 2.28
CA PRO A 116 22.65 -4.14 0.83
C PRO A 116 21.34 -3.50 0.36
N ILE A 117 21.38 -2.86 -0.81
CA ILE A 117 20.18 -2.42 -1.54
C ILE A 117 20.02 -3.30 -2.78
N LYS A 118 18.81 -3.81 -2.99
CA LYS A 118 18.43 -4.45 -4.24
C LYS A 118 17.48 -3.51 -4.99
N PHE A 119 17.90 -3.06 -6.17
CA PHE A 119 17.06 -2.25 -7.04
C PHE A 119 16.26 -3.12 -8.00
N ILE A 120 15.02 -2.71 -8.27
CA ILE A 120 14.12 -3.28 -9.25
C ILE A 120 13.57 -2.11 -10.07
N GLU A 121 14.15 -1.87 -11.24
CA GLU A 121 13.56 -0.94 -12.21
C GLU A 121 12.35 -1.62 -12.87
N ILE A 122 11.20 -0.98 -12.83
CA ILE A 122 9.94 -1.52 -13.34
C ILE A 122 9.89 -1.28 -14.84
N GLU A 123 9.92 -2.36 -15.63
CA GLU A 123 9.95 -2.29 -17.10
C GLU A 123 8.60 -2.64 -17.75
N HIS A 124 7.66 -3.19 -16.99
CA HIS A 124 6.39 -3.70 -17.52
C HIS A 124 5.24 -3.57 -16.52
N ASP A 125 4.02 -3.55 -17.06
CA ASP A 125 2.79 -3.68 -16.28
C ASP A 125 2.59 -5.13 -15.84
N GLY A 126 2.01 -5.32 -14.65
CA GLY A 126 1.70 -6.63 -14.10
C GLY A 126 2.42 -6.89 -12.78
N LEU A 127 2.73 -8.16 -12.50
CA LEU A 127 3.28 -8.60 -11.22
C LEU A 127 4.76 -8.22 -11.09
N ILE A 128 5.09 -7.33 -10.15
CA ILE A 128 6.47 -6.87 -9.89
C ILE A 128 7.11 -7.53 -8.66
N TYR A 129 6.29 -8.06 -7.75
CA TYR A 129 6.79 -8.71 -6.54
C TYR A 129 5.78 -9.72 -5.98
N GLU A 130 6.28 -10.85 -5.49
CA GLU A 130 5.49 -11.84 -4.78
C GLU A 130 6.30 -12.45 -3.62
N ASN A 131 5.65 -12.66 -2.48
CA ASN A 131 6.15 -13.48 -1.39
C ASN A 131 5.08 -14.46 -0.89
N SER A 132 5.31 -15.09 0.27
CA SER A 132 4.36 -16.06 0.84
C SER A 132 2.97 -15.49 1.15
N ARG A 133 2.85 -14.18 1.42
CA ARG A 133 1.61 -13.53 1.88
C ARG A 133 1.03 -12.53 0.89
N PHE A 134 1.86 -11.88 0.07
CA PHE A 134 1.48 -10.74 -0.77
C PHE A 134 1.93 -10.89 -2.23
N LYS A 135 1.15 -10.29 -3.12
CA LYS A 135 1.50 -9.98 -4.51
C LYS A 135 1.41 -8.47 -4.71
N VAL A 136 2.33 -7.87 -5.45
CA VAL A 136 2.32 -6.46 -5.82
C VAL A 136 2.35 -6.35 -7.33
N TYR A 137 1.36 -5.65 -7.86
CA TYR A 137 1.26 -5.33 -9.27
C TYR A 137 1.54 -3.85 -9.49
N ALA A 138 2.15 -3.52 -10.62
CA ALA A 138 2.31 -2.15 -11.10
C ALA A 138 1.62 -1.98 -12.45
N ALA A 139 1.17 -0.77 -12.74
CA ALA A 139 0.77 -0.38 -14.09
C ALA A 139 1.14 1.07 -14.37
N HIS A 140 1.50 1.37 -15.62
CA HIS A 140 1.81 2.72 -16.07
C HIS A 140 0.58 3.64 -15.94
N LEU A 141 0.81 4.85 -15.43
CA LEU A 141 -0.16 5.92 -15.28
C LEU A 141 0.02 7.02 -16.33
N ASP A 142 -0.95 7.93 -16.46
CA ASP A 142 -0.85 9.10 -17.36
C ASP A 142 -0.32 10.31 -16.59
N HIS A 143 1.01 10.39 -16.53
CA HIS A 143 1.73 11.50 -15.93
C HIS A 143 2.78 12.12 -16.87
N ARG A 144 3.38 13.26 -16.49
CA ARG A 144 4.35 13.99 -17.32
C ARG A 144 5.61 13.16 -17.61
N ILE A 145 6.03 12.36 -16.64
CA ILE A 145 7.14 11.42 -16.73
C ILE A 145 6.62 10.00 -16.45
N GLU A 146 7.47 9.00 -16.66
CA GLU A 146 7.16 7.61 -16.30
C GLU A 146 6.68 7.53 -14.83
N CYS A 147 5.47 7.00 -14.66
CA CYS A 147 4.76 6.96 -13.39
C CYS A 147 3.97 5.66 -13.27
N PHE A 148 3.98 5.08 -12.08
CA PHE A 148 3.31 3.83 -11.78
C PHE A 148 2.26 3.98 -10.67
N GLY A 149 1.19 3.22 -10.80
CA GLY A 149 0.29 2.89 -9.69
C GLY A 149 0.55 1.47 -9.22
N TYR A 150 0.32 1.22 -7.94
CA TYR A 150 0.59 -0.06 -7.28
C TYR A 150 -0.69 -0.69 -6.74
N ARG A 151 -0.88 -1.98 -6.98
CA ARG A 151 -1.93 -2.81 -6.38
C ARG A 151 -1.29 -3.88 -5.51
N ILE A 152 -1.56 -3.83 -4.22
CA ILE A 152 -1.07 -4.77 -3.21
C ILE A 152 -2.20 -5.72 -2.87
N VAL A 153 -2.00 -7.00 -3.18
CA VAL A 153 -2.96 -8.07 -2.95
C VAL A 153 -2.40 -8.98 -1.85
N GLU A 154 -3.03 -8.96 -0.69
CA GLU A 154 -2.86 -10.02 0.30
C GLU A 154 -3.52 -11.28 -0.25
N LYS A 155 -2.80 -12.41 -0.22
CA LYS A 155 -3.38 -13.71 -0.60
C LYS A 155 -4.53 -14.06 0.35
N ASP A 156 -5.36 -15.03 0.02
CA ASP A 156 -6.42 -15.49 0.92
C ASP A 156 -5.88 -16.27 2.12
N TYR A 157 -6.61 -16.22 3.23
CA TYR A 157 -6.33 -17.03 4.40
C TYR A 157 -7.13 -18.33 4.34
N PRO A 158 -6.51 -19.45 4.75
CA PRO A 158 -7.27 -20.68 5.01
C PRO A 158 -8.44 -20.41 5.94
N GLY A 159 -9.53 -21.13 5.74
CA GLY A 159 -10.68 -21.07 6.62
C GLY A 159 -10.32 -21.35 8.07
N GLU A 160 -11.18 -20.89 8.99
CA GLU A 160 -11.04 -21.26 10.39
C GLU A 160 -11.28 -22.77 10.57
N LEU A 161 -10.59 -23.35 11.54
CA LEU A 161 -10.80 -24.75 11.88
C LEU A 161 -12.15 -24.89 12.58
N LEU A 162 -13.03 -25.74 12.04
CA LEU A 162 -14.36 -26.03 12.58
C LEU A 162 -14.24 -26.99 13.78
N VAL A 163 -13.80 -26.45 14.92
CA VAL A 163 -13.52 -27.21 16.13
C VAL A 163 -14.73 -28.01 16.61
N ASP A 164 -15.95 -27.47 16.50
CA ASP A 164 -17.15 -28.18 16.92
C ASP A 164 -17.43 -29.41 16.05
N LYS A 165 -17.13 -29.34 14.75
CA LYS A 165 -17.22 -30.49 13.84
C LYS A 165 -16.15 -31.55 14.17
N LEU A 166 -14.93 -31.12 14.50
CA LEU A 166 -13.85 -32.03 14.94
C LEU A 166 -14.22 -32.76 16.24
N LYS A 167 -14.82 -32.05 17.20
CA LYS A 167 -15.30 -32.64 18.46
C LYS A 167 -16.45 -33.62 18.22
N ALA A 168 -17.41 -33.27 17.37
CA ALA A 168 -18.51 -34.15 17.00
C ALA A 168 -18.02 -35.46 16.36
N ASP A 169 -16.98 -35.37 15.53
CA ASP A 169 -16.35 -36.53 14.89
C ASP A 169 -15.33 -37.26 15.79
N LYS A 170 -15.26 -36.89 17.08
CA LYS A 170 -14.37 -37.47 18.09
C LYS A 170 -12.90 -37.43 17.67
N ILE A 171 -12.48 -36.34 17.01
CA ILE A 171 -11.08 -36.13 16.61
C ILE A 171 -10.33 -35.49 17.79
N PRO A 172 -9.29 -36.14 18.33
CA PRO A 172 -8.58 -35.64 19.50
C PRO A 172 -7.89 -34.30 19.20
N SER A 173 -7.96 -33.39 20.17
CA SER A 173 -7.26 -32.11 20.13
C SER A 173 -5.74 -32.30 20.22
N GLY A 174 -4.99 -31.28 19.81
CA GLY A 174 -3.52 -31.28 19.88
C GLY A 174 -2.87 -31.04 18.51
N PRO A 175 -1.66 -31.57 18.25
CA PRO A 175 -0.90 -31.32 17.03
C PRO A 175 -1.65 -31.64 15.72
N LEU A 176 -2.59 -32.60 15.79
CA LEU A 176 -3.43 -33.01 14.67
C LEU A 176 -4.29 -31.85 14.15
N TYR A 177 -4.78 -30.96 15.02
CA TYR A 177 -5.58 -29.80 14.61
C TYR A 177 -4.78 -28.84 13.74
N GLY A 178 -3.49 -28.67 14.03
CA GLY A 178 -2.59 -27.87 13.19
C GLY A 178 -2.40 -28.48 11.80
N GLN A 179 -2.28 -29.81 11.73
CA GLN A 179 -2.15 -30.53 10.46
C GLN A 179 -3.44 -30.45 9.63
N LEU A 180 -4.60 -30.66 10.26
CA LEU A 180 -5.91 -30.53 9.62
C LEU A 180 -6.18 -29.08 9.20
N LYS A 181 -5.79 -28.08 10.01
CA LYS A 181 -5.86 -26.66 9.64
C LYS A 181 -4.99 -26.31 8.42
N ALA A 182 -3.87 -27.01 8.26
CA ALA A 182 -3.02 -26.90 7.08
C ALA A 182 -3.55 -27.67 5.86
N GLY A 183 -4.76 -28.23 5.92
CA GLY A 183 -5.38 -29.00 4.83
C GLY A 183 -4.76 -30.38 4.63
N LYS A 184 -3.97 -30.90 5.58
CA LYS A 184 -3.35 -32.22 5.44
C LYS A 184 -4.37 -33.33 5.71
N VAL A 185 -4.20 -34.45 5.02
CA VAL A 185 -4.86 -35.71 5.36
C VAL A 185 -4.07 -36.38 6.50
N VAL A 186 -4.75 -36.71 7.59
CA VAL A 186 -4.16 -37.28 8.81
C VAL A 186 -4.77 -38.65 9.09
N VAL A 187 -3.96 -39.60 9.53
CA VAL A 187 -4.42 -40.91 10.02
C VAL A 187 -4.52 -40.84 11.54
N LEU A 188 -5.71 -41.10 12.08
CA LEU A 188 -5.95 -41.13 13.52
C LEU A 188 -5.43 -42.42 14.16
N PRO A 189 -5.21 -42.45 15.48
CA PRO A 189 -4.84 -43.68 16.20
C PRO A 189 -5.82 -44.84 16.03
N ASP A 190 -7.10 -44.54 15.74
CA ASP A 190 -8.14 -45.53 15.46
C ASP A 190 -8.18 -46.00 13.99
N GLY A 191 -7.20 -45.58 13.17
CA GLY A 191 -7.07 -45.97 11.77
C GLY A 191 -7.90 -45.14 10.78
N ARG A 192 -8.76 -44.22 11.24
CA ARG A 192 -9.53 -43.34 10.35
C ARG A 192 -8.63 -42.38 9.59
N ARG A 193 -8.89 -42.19 8.29
CA ARG A 193 -8.28 -41.14 7.47
C ARG A 193 -9.17 -39.90 7.47
N VAL A 194 -8.62 -38.78 7.90
CA VAL A 194 -9.34 -37.51 8.05
C VAL A 194 -8.70 -36.48 7.14
N ASP A 195 -9.46 -35.93 6.21
CA ASP A 195 -9.03 -34.82 5.36
C ASP A 195 -9.32 -33.48 6.04
N GLY A 196 -8.27 -32.69 6.30
CA GLY A 196 -8.37 -31.37 6.90
C GLY A 196 -9.31 -30.42 6.17
N HIS A 197 -9.42 -30.51 4.83
CA HIS A 197 -10.32 -29.65 4.05
C HIS A 197 -11.78 -29.78 4.46
N ASN A 198 -12.21 -30.93 4.98
CA ASN A 198 -13.58 -31.15 5.46
C ASN A 198 -13.89 -30.42 6.79
N TYR A 199 -12.87 -29.87 7.44
CA TYR A 199 -12.96 -29.21 8.75
C TYR A 199 -12.53 -27.75 8.70
N LEU A 200 -12.44 -27.16 7.51
CA LEU A 200 -12.17 -25.74 7.33
C LEU A 200 -13.47 -25.01 7.00
N GLY A 201 -13.66 -23.83 7.60
CA GLY A 201 -14.69 -22.88 7.16
C GLY A 201 -14.35 -22.27 5.80
N SER A 202 -15.19 -21.37 5.30
CA SER A 202 -14.89 -20.63 4.07
C SER A 202 -13.56 -19.85 4.22
N PRO A 203 -12.71 -19.84 3.18
CA PRO A 203 -11.52 -19.00 3.16
C PRO A 203 -11.86 -17.54 3.47
N ARG A 204 -10.96 -16.87 4.18
CA ARG A 204 -11.09 -15.44 4.43
C ARG A 204 -10.31 -14.70 3.34
N GLN A 205 -11.03 -13.92 2.54
CA GLN A 205 -10.45 -13.15 1.46
C GLN A 205 -9.37 -12.22 2.00
N GLY A 206 -8.22 -12.18 1.31
CA GLY A 206 -7.16 -11.23 1.61
C GLY A 206 -7.56 -9.80 1.26
N ARG A 207 -6.92 -8.84 1.91
CA ARG A 207 -7.14 -7.41 1.63
C ARG A 207 -6.45 -6.97 0.35
N VAL A 208 -7.06 -6.01 -0.34
CA VAL A 208 -6.54 -5.38 -1.55
C VAL A 208 -6.40 -3.88 -1.33
N ILE A 209 -5.23 -3.35 -1.64
CA ILE A 209 -4.90 -1.93 -1.50
C ILE A 209 -4.42 -1.43 -2.85
N THR A 210 -4.90 -0.27 -3.26
CA THR A 210 -4.40 0.43 -4.45
C THR A 210 -3.82 1.76 -4.05
N ILE A 211 -2.59 2.03 -4.46
CA ILE A 211 -1.89 3.29 -4.21
C ILE A 211 -1.44 3.83 -5.57
N LEU A 212 -2.05 4.92 -6.00
CA LEU A 212 -1.70 5.55 -7.27
C LEU A 212 -0.66 6.64 -7.03
N GLY A 213 0.30 6.76 -7.95
CA GLY A 213 1.08 7.97 -8.11
C GLY A 213 0.26 9.10 -8.75
N ASP A 214 0.97 10.16 -9.12
CA ASP A 214 0.39 11.29 -9.81
C ASP A 214 -0.12 10.88 -11.18
N THR A 215 -1.36 11.25 -11.51
CA THR A 215 -1.98 10.80 -12.74
C THR A 215 -3.22 11.61 -13.13
N ARG A 216 -3.42 11.73 -14.45
CA ARG A 216 -4.73 11.97 -15.04
C ARG A 216 -5.61 10.72 -14.97
N GLN A 217 -6.82 10.82 -15.50
CA GLN A 217 -7.67 9.66 -15.71
C GLN A 217 -7.09 8.76 -16.82
N THR A 218 -6.82 7.50 -16.47
CA THR A 218 -6.35 6.45 -17.40
C THR A 218 -7.03 5.13 -17.07
N ALA A 219 -7.13 4.22 -18.04
CA ALA A 219 -7.75 2.90 -17.87
C ALA A 219 -6.96 2.00 -16.91
N ALA A 220 -5.64 2.20 -16.78
CA ALA A 220 -4.81 1.47 -15.82
C ALA A 220 -5.29 1.63 -14.37
N ILE A 221 -5.89 2.78 -14.04
CA ILE A 221 -6.45 3.02 -12.71
C ILE A 221 -7.55 2.01 -12.41
N ASP A 222 -8.41 1.69 -13.38
CA ASP A 222 -9.52 0.78 -13.18
C ASP A 222 -9.03 -0.65 -12.93
N GLN A 223 -8.02 -1.08 -13.69
CA GLN A 223 -7.37 -2.37 -13.50
C GLN A 223 -6.71 -2.50 -12.12
N LEU A 224 -6.02 -1.43 -11.68
CA LEU A 224 -5.37 -1.42 -10.37
C LEU A 224 -6.38 -1.35 -9.23
N ALA A 225 -7.45 -0.58 -9.35
CA ALA A 225 -8.39 -0.28 -8.27
C ALA A 225 -9.56 -1.27 -8.15
N GLU A 226 -9.77 -2.15 -9.13
CA GLU A 226 -10.94 -3.04 -9.16
C GLU A 226 -11.10 -3.84 -7.85
N ASN A 227 -12.26 -3.68 -7.22
CA ASN A 227 -12.66 -4.29 -5.95
C ASN A 227 -11.62 -4.11 -4.81
N ALA A 228 -10.85 -3.01 -4.83
CA ALA A 228 -9.90 -2.72 -3.76
C ALA A 228 -10.62 -2.34 -2.46
N ASN A 229 -10.13 -2.81 -1.31
CA ASN A 229 -10.67 -2.37 -0.02
C ASN A 229 -10.32 -0.90 0.23
N VAL A 230 -9.13 -0.48 -0.19
CA VAL A 230 -8.70 0.92 -0.07
C VAL A 230 -8.08 1.37 -1.39
N LEU A 231 -8.51 2.54 -1.85
CA LEU A 231 -7.87 3.28 -2.93
C LEU A 231 -7.28 4.59 -2.38
N VAL A 232 -5.97 4.72 -2.45
CA VAL A 232 -5.25 5.98 -2.25
C VAL A 232 -5.05 6.63 -3.61
N HIS A 233 -5.68 7.79 -3.81
CA HIS A 233 -5.69 8.50 -5.08
C HIS A 233 -5.26 9.95 -4.88
N GLU A 234 -4.44 10.49 -5.79
CA GLU A 234 -4.11 11.91 -5.80
C GLU A 234 -5.36 12.77 -6.05
N SER A 235 -5.41 13.94 -5.42
CA SER A 235 -6.46 14.92 -5.60
C SER A 235 -5.85 16.31 -5.61
N THR A 236 -4.91 16.53 -6.53
CA THR A 236 -4.17 17.78 -6.64
C THR A 236 -5.09 18.97 -6.84
N PHE A 237 -6.25 18.78 -7.47
CA PHE A 237 -7.21 19.83 -7.77
C PHE A 237 -8.63 19.57 -7.26
N GLY A 238 -9.44 20.62 -7.16
CA GLY A 238 -10.82 20.59 -6.70
C GLY A 238 -11.85 20.52 -7.82
N LYS A 239 -13.12 20.64 -7.42
CA LYS A 239 -14.26 20.72 -8.33
C LYS A 239 -14.15 21.94 -9.25
N GLY A 240 -14.42 21.74 -10.55
CA GLY A 240 -14.34 22.79 -11.56
C GLY A 240 -12.95 23.02 -12.15
N GLU A 241 -11.92 22.38 -11.61
CA GLU A 241 -10.52 22.57 -12.05
C GLU A 241 -10.01 21.46 -12.98
N ALA A 242 -10.91 20.73 -13.64
CA ALA A 242 -10.56 19.58 -14.49
C ALA A 242 -9.60 19.94 -15.65
N LYS A 243 -9.75 21.13 -16.24
CA LYS A 243 -8.83 21.62 -17.29
C LYS A 243 -7.43 21.84 -16.73
N LEU A 244 -7.34 22.40 -15.52
CA LEU A 244 -6.08 22.64 -14.84
C LEU A 244 -5.40 21.31 -14.47
N ALA A 245 -6.15 20.40 -13.86
CA ALA A 245 -5.69 19.04 -13.56
C ALA A 245 -5.14 18.34 -14.79
N ARG A 246 -5.89 18.36 -15.91
CA ARG A 246 -5.41 17.81 -17.18
C ARG A 246 -4.11 18.48 -17.61
N ASN A 247 -4.02 19.81 -17.66
CA ASN A 247 -2.81 20.49 -18.15
C ASN A 247 -1.55 20.15 -17.33
N TYR A 248 -1.71 19.90 -16.03
CA TYR A 248 -0.60 19.54 -15.14
C TYR A 248 -0.43 18.04 -14.91
N TYR A 249 -1.15 17.20 -15.67
CA TYR A 249 -1.06 15.73 -15.56
C TYR A 249 -1.54 15.14 -14.22
N HIS A 250 -2.59 15.74 -13.65
CA HIS A 250 -3.16 15.38 -12.37
C HIS A 250 -4.67 15.12 -12.43
N SER A 251 -5.24 14.78 -11.28
CA SER A 251 -6.66 14.52 -11.08
C SER A 251 -7.33 15.52 -10.12
N THR A 252 -8.65 15.57 -10.22
CA THR A 252 -9.52 16.31 -9.30
C THR A 252 -10.15 15.37 -8.27
N CYS A 253 -10.61 15.92 -7.15
CA CYS A 253 -11.36 15.17 -6.13
C CYS A 253 -12.58 14.43 -6.71
N LEU A 254 -13.29 15.04 -7.67
CA LEU A 254 -14.44 14.43 -8.34
C LEU A 254 -14.05 13.29 -9.27
N GLN A 255 -12.89 13.38 -9.93
CA GLN A 255 -12.39 12.31 -10.79
C GLN A 255 -11.99 11.09 -9.96
N ALA A 256 -11.27 11.30 -8.86
CA ALA A 256 -10.93 10.24 -7.90
C ALA A 256 -12.19 9.57 -7.32
N ALA A 257 -13.21 10.34 -6.96
CA ALA A 257 -14.48 9.80 -6.46
C ALA A 257 -15.24 8.97 -7.50
N LYS A 258 -15.20 9.36 -8.77
CA LYS A 258 -15.79 8.58 -9.88
C LYS A 258 -15.06 7.26 -10.09
N VAL A 259 -13.73 7.26 -9.99
CA VAL A 259 -12.91 6.03 -10.01
C VAL A 259 -13.35 5.10 -8.87
N ALA A 260 -13.36 5.59 -7.63
CA ALA A 260 -13.71 4.78 -6.47
C ALA A 260 -15.08 4.10 -6.64
N LYS A 261 -16.08 4.86 -7.10
CA LYS A 261 -17.43 4.33 -7.35
C LYS A 261 -17.46 3.26 -8.45
N ARG A 262 -16.80 3.50 -9.58
CA ARG A 262 -16.84 2.59 -10.74
C ARG A 262 -15.98 1.33 -10.55
N ALA A 263 -14.90 1.43 -9.78
CA ALA A 263 -14.01 0.32 -9.45
C ALA A 263 -14.50 -0.50 -8.24
N HIS A 264 -15.66 -0.16 -7.66
CA HIS A 264 -16.25 -0.86 -6.51
C HIS A 264 -15.32 -0.95 -5.29
N VAL A 265 -14.62 0.15 -4.98
CA VAL A 265 -13.76 0.18 -3.79
C VAL A 265 -14.57 0.38 -2.52
N ASP A 266 -14.05 -0.07 -1.37
CA ASP A 266 -14.74 0.14 -0.08
C ASP A 266 -14.48 1.54 0.50
N GLN A 267 -13.23 2.03 0.36
CA GLN A 267 -12.78 3.32 0.89
C GLN A 267 -11.90 4.08 -0.12
N LEU A 268 -12.13 5.39 -0.23
CA LEU A 268 -11.29 6.34 -0.97
C LEU A 268 -10.53 7.25 0.02
N LEU A 269 -9.21 7.31 -0.13
CA LEU A 269 -8.32 8.21 0.60
C LEU A 269 -7.67 9.17 -0.39
N LEU A 270 -8.01 10.46 -0.28
CA LEU A 270 -7.49 11.52 -1.14
C LEU A 270 -6.24 12.14 -0.52
N THR A 271 -5.13 12.09 -1.27
CA THR A 271 -3.83 12.66 -0.88
C THR A 271 -3.30 13.60 -1.97
N HIS A 272 -2.04 14.02 -1.86
CA HIS A 272 -1.37 14.89 -2.83
C HIS A 272 -2.18 16.16 -3.08
N ILE A 273 -2.49 16.87 -2.00
CA ILE A 273 -3.34 18.06 -2.02
C ILE A 273 -2.46 19.28 -2.30
N SER A 274 -2.81 20.06 -3.33
CA SER A 274 -2.10 21.31 -3.62
C SER A 274 -2.13 22.26 -2.42
N ALA A 275 -0.97 22.87 -2.11
CA ALA A 275 -0.81 23.83 -1.01
C ALA A 275 -1.76 25.05 -1.09
N ARG A 276 -2.39 25.29 -2.24
CA ARG A 276 -3.44 26.29 -2.43
C ARG A 276 -4.70 26.06 -1.58
N TYR A 277 -4.99 24.82 -1.20
CA TYR A 277 -6.17 24.49 -0.39
C TYR A 277 -5.80 24.50 1.09
N ILE A 278 -6.33 25.48 1.82
CA ILE A 278 -6.09 25.66 3.24
C ILE A 278 -7.39 25.59 4.05
N GLY A 279 -7.30 25.08 5.27
CA GLY A 279 -8.42 25.04 6.23
C GLY A 279 -9.71 24.49 5.63
N ILE A 280 -10.74 25.35 5.53
CA ILE A 280 -12.07 25.01 5.03
C ILE A 280 -12.06 24.47 3.59
N GLN A 281 -11.10 24.87 2.76
CA GLN A 281 -11.04 24.44 1.37
C GLN A 281 -10.70 22.95 1.24
N VAL A 282 -9.87 22.42 2.14
CA VAL A 282 -9.55 20.98 2.22
C VAL A 282 -10.82 20.19 2.55
N PHE A 283 -11.62 20.69 3.51
CA PHE A 283 -12.90 20.07 3.86
C PHE A 283 -13.88 20.10 2.68
N GLN A 284 -13.86 21.16 1.87
CA GLN A 284 -14.70 21.24 0.67
C GLN A 284 -14.31 20.17 -0.37
N LEU A 285 -13.01 19.86 -0.55
CA LEU A 285 -12.57 18.76 -1.43
C LEU A 285 -13.19 17.41 -1.02
N GLU A 286 -13.15 17.12 0.28
CA GLU A 286 -13.74 15.89 0.83
C GLU A 286 -15.25 15.86 0.62
N LYS A 287 -15.94 16.97 0.92
CA LYS A 287 -17.39 17.09 0.76
C LYS A 287 -17.81 16.91 -0.69
N ASP A 288 -17.10 17.55 -1.63
CA ASP A 288 -17.38 17.44 -3.06
C ASP A 288 -17.19 16.01 -3.57
N ALA A 289 -16.11 15.34 -3.18
CA ALA A 289 -15.88 13.94 -3.53
C ALA A 289 -16.92 13.00 -2.89
N SER A 290 -17.30 13.27 -1.64
CA SER A 290 -18.29 12.48 -0.88
C SER A 290 -19.70 12.53 -1.47
N GLN A 291 -20.02 13.56 -2.26
CA GLN A 291 -21.28 13.60 -3.04
C GLN A 291 -21.34 12.50 -4.11
N ILE A 292 -20.20 12.05 -4.63
CA ILE A 292 -20.10 10.99 -5.63
C ILE A 292 -19.86 9.63 -4.96
N PHE A 293 -18.96 9.59 -3.97
CA PHE A 293 -18.58 8.38 -3.27
C PHE A 293 -18.49 8.64 -1.76
N LYS A 294 -19.51 8.17 -1.02
CA LYS A 294 -19.72 8.51 0.40
C LYS A 294 -18.53 8.17 1.30
N ASN A 295 -17.83 7.07 1.05
CA ASN A 295 -16.70 6.61 1.86
C ASN A 295 -15.38 7.27 1.41
N THR A 296 -15.35 8.60 1.44
CA THR A 296 -14.18 9.39 1.07
C THR A 296 -13.59 10.11 2.28
N LYS A 297 -12.25 10.17 2.37
CA LYS A 297 -11.53 11.00 3.33
C LYS A 297 -10.39 11.73 2.64
N VAL A 298 -10.23 13.02 2.87
CA VAL A 298 -8.98 13.74 2.54
C VAL A 298 -8.03 13.58 3.71
N VAL A 299 -6.97 12.79 3.49
CA VAL A 299 -6.01 12.46 4.56
C VAL A 299 -5.12 13.65 4.89
N LYS A 300 -4.51 13.62 6.07
CA LYS A 300 -3.51 14.57 6.56
C LYS A 300 -2.24 13.82 6.93
N ASP A 301 -1.14 14.56 7.08
CA ASP A 301 0.05 14.00 7.69
C ASP A 301 -0.28 13.37 9.05
N PHE A 302 0.26 12.18 9.29
CA PHE A 302 0.05 11.30 10.43
C PHE A 302 -1.36 10.73 10.59
N ASP A 303 -2.25 10.88 9.61
CA ASP A 303 -3.46 10.08 9.61
C ASP A 303 -3.09 8.60 9.51
N CYS A 304 -3.66 7.79 10.40
CA CYS A 304 -3.64 6.34 10.32
C CYS A 304 -4.98 5.82 9.80
N TYR A 305 -4.94 4.81 8.93
CA TYR A 305 -6.13 4.11 8.46
C TYR A 305 -5.90 2.59 8.55
N VAL A 306 -6.61 1.95 9.48
CA VAL A 306 -6.62 0.50 9.61
C VAL A 306 -7.42 -0.11 8.48
N ILE A 307 -6.87 -1.11 7.80
CA ILE A 307 -7.55 -1.81 6.71
C ILE A 307 -8.18 -3.07 7.30
N PRO A 308 -9.50 -3.04 7.58
CA PRO A 308 -10.18 -4.22 8.11
C PRO A 308 -10.18 -5.31 7.05
N PHE A 309 -10.28 -6.56 7.50
CA PHE A 309 -10.63 -7.61 6.58
C PHE A 309 -12.04 -7.38 6.02
N PRO A 310 -12.30 -7.78 4.77
CA PRO A 310 -13.63 -7.71 4.19
C PRO A 310 -14.63 -8.41 5.12
N THR A 311 -15.71 -7.70 5.48
CA THR A 311 -16.81 -8.33 6.22
C THR A 311 -17.44 -9.39 5.32
N ARG A 312 -17.69 -10.59 5.89
CA ARG A 312 -18.42 -11.64 5.16
C ARG A 312 -19.74 -11.02 4.69
N LYS A 313 -19.96 -10.96 3.37
CA LYS A 313 -21.30 -10.71 2.83
C LYS A 313 -22.15 -11.91 3.25
N VAL A 314 -22.86 -11.78 4.36
CA VAL A 314 -23.86 -12.77 4.78
C VAL A 314 -24.97 -12.73 3.73
N GLY A 315 -25.00 -13.73 2.85
CA GLY A 315 -26.06 -13.91 1.88
C GLY A 315 -25.59 -13.83 0.43
N GLN A 316 -25.11 -14.97 -0.09
CA GLN A 316 -25.56 -15.54 -1.36
C GLN A 316 -25.38 -17.06 -1.23
N ILE A 317 -26.20 -17.67 -0.39
CA ILE A 317 -26.62 -19.06 -0.62
C ILE A 317 -27.78 -18.91 -1.60
N LYS A 318 -27.54 -19.27 -2.86
CA LYS A 318 -28.58 -19.81 -3.73
C LYS A 318 -28.25 -21.28 -3.92
#